data_AF-A0A9W7ERD9-F1
#
_entry.id   AF-A0A9W7ERD9-F1
#
_cell.length_a   1.000
_cell.length_b   1.000
_cell.length_c   1.000
_cell.angle_alpha   90.00
_cell.angle_beta   90.00
_cell.angle_gamma   90.00
#
_symmetry.space_group_name_H-M   'P 1'
#
loop_
_entity.id
_entity.type
_entity.pdbx_description
1 polymer ?
#
loop_
_entity_poly.entity_id
_entity_poly.type
_entity_poly.pdbx_seq_one_letter_code
_entity_poly.pdbx_strand_id
1 'polypeptide(L)'
;MLTCCCDRPKTLPADFDYGDLKAVNIVNARTAQTVDFLEEVAATYAACLSVLREYNIDLVFVNTSSAEQAEEYLKRYEKIDPFPGKLVLDKEKESHRLFGFRYGIYRSLIPPIILGVPKYGVFGAIRGAILGWKNFNLAGSSWQQGGTAVLKRTDEGKVQVLYLKQEEHPADFAPVSDVLAACGVEESKIPQVSPSKELEKFLAKADKVKGKSTIEDPAAFVTAKMQGSKPVLFAKSYCKYCKATKKLLDGLGIEYDLHDLDLLGEPENGPVQKELSKISNITSTPQLFFGGKFVGDNGSLQKMKPDQVKAVLGS
;
A
#
# COMPACT_ATOMS: atom_id res chain seq x y z
N MET A 1 -10.80 -31.78 -6.59
CA MET A 1 -11.69 -30.97 -7.45
C MET A 1 -12.09 -29.71 -6.68
N LEU A 2 -11.36 -28.62 -6.93
CA LEU A 2 -11.75 -27.26 -6.54
C LEU A 2 -11.57 -26.44 -7.82
N THR A 3 -12.69 -26.09 -8.44
CA THR A 3 -12.77 -25.34 -9.69
C THR A 3 -12.39 -23.88 -9.44
N CYS A 4 -11.18 -23.50 -9.83
CA CYS A 4 -10.74 -22.11 -9.86
C CYS A 4 -11.20 -21.49 -11.20
N CYS A 5 -12.01 -20.43 -11.14
CA CYS A 5 -12.55 -19.70 -12.29
C CYS A 5 -11.45 -18.90 -13.03
N CYS A 6 -10.53 -19.61 -13.69
CA CYS A 6 -9.35 -19.04 -14.36
C CYS A 6 -9.19 -19.56 -15.80
N ASP A 7 -10.27 -19.68 -16.57
CA ASP A 7 -10.14 -19.87 -18.02
C ASP A 7 -10.24 -18.51 -18.71
N ARG A 8 -9.09 -17.81 -18.79
CA ARG A 8 -8.88 -16.64 -19.66
C ARG A 8 -7.99 -17.03 -20.84
N PRO A 9 -8.08 -16.33 -21.99
CA PRO A 9 -7.52 -16.81 -23.25
C PRO A 9 -6.00 -16.89 -23.16
N LYS A 10 -5.42 -18.05 -23.51
CA LYS A 10 -3.97 -18.23 -23.67
C LYS A 10 -3.45 -17.60 -24.98
N THR A 11 -4.35 -17.14 -25.84
CA THR A 11 -4.09 -16.60 -27.18
C THR A 11 -5.09 -15.49 -27.48
N LEU A 12 -4.61 -14.34 -27.98
CA LEU A 12 -5.48 -13.26 -28.47
C LEU A 12 -5.95 -13.56 -29.91
N PRO A 13 -7.03 -12.91 -30.40
CA PRO A 13 -7.43 -12.98 -31.80
C PRO A 13 -6.28 -12.61 -32.75
N ALA A 14 -6.21 -13.28 -33.91
CA ALA A 14 -5.11 -13.09 -34.88
C ALA A 14 -5.15 -11.73 -35.59
N ASP A 15 -6.31 -11.08 -35.60
CA ASP A 15 -6.59 -9.76 -36.17
C ASP A 15 -6.41 -8.60 -35.16
N PHE A 16 -5.89 -8.89 -33.97
CA PHE A 16 -5.69 -7.86 -32.94
C PHE A 16 -4.55 -6.89 -33.33
N ASP A 17 -4.94 -5.63 -33.60
CA ASP A 17 -4.05 -4.51 -33.85
C ASP A 17 -4.23 -3.42 -32.78
N TYR A 18 -3.12 -2.95 -32.22
CA TYR A 18 -3.10 -1.85 -31.25
C TYR A 18 -3.20 -0.46 -31.90
N GLY A 19 -2.98 -0.36 -33.22
CA GLY A 19 -2.96 0.89 -33.97
C GLY A 19 -4.30 1.64 -34.04
N ASP A 20 -5.41 0.98 -33.75
CA ASP A 20 -6.77 1.57 -33.85
C ASP A 20 -7.20 2.39 -32.64
N LEU A 21 -6.41 2.38 -31.58
CA LEU A 21 -6.65 3.21 -30.41
C LEU A 21 -6.19 4.65 -30.72
N LYS A 22 -7.17 5.53 -30.98
CA LYS A 22 -6.99 6.91 -31.47
C LYS A 22 -5.87 7.64 -30.73
N ALA A 23 -4.75 7.87 -31.42
CA ALA A 23 -3.65 8.72 -30.95
C ALA A 23 -4.11 10.19 -30.84
N VAL A 24 -3.78 10.85 -29.73
CA VAL A 24 -4.09 12.27 -29.50
C VAL A 24 -2.85 13.13 -29.78
N ASN A 25 -3.04 14.21 -30.54
CA ASN A 25 -2.02 15.22 -30.86
C ASN A 25 -1.71 16.10 -29.64
N ILE A 26 -0.43 16.38 -29.41
CA ILE A 26 0.11 17.04 -28.21
C ILE A 26 0.14 18.57 -28.38
N VAL A 27 -0.29 19.34 -27.36
CA VAL A 27 -0.04 20.79 -27.23
C VAL A 27 0.52 21.09 -25.83
N ASN A 28 1.69 21.73 -25.81
CA ASN A 28 2.49 22.09 -24.62
C ASN A 28 1.77 23.06 -23.67
N ALA A 29 1.83 22.79 -22.36
CA ALA A 29 1.75 23.84 -21.33
C ALA A 29 2.40 23.39 -20.00
N ARG A 30 3.31 24.24 -19.49
CA ARG A 30 4.18 24.04 -18.32
C ARG A 30 3.47 24.16 -16.95
N THR A 31 4.15 23.60 -15.95
CA THR A 31 4.03 23.71 -14.46
C THR A 31 3.03 22.74 -13.81
N ALA A 32 3.24 22.08 -12.67
CA ALA A 32 4.23 22.15 -11.58
C ALA A 32 4.40 20.77 -10.88
N GLN A 33 5.26 20.71 -9.85
CA GLN A 33 5.78 19.55 -9.13
C GLN A 33 4.77 18.68 -8.35
N THR A 34 4.70 17.40 -8.73
CA THR A 34 4.52 16.21 -7.87
C THR A 34 5.15 15.06 -8.65
N VAL A 35 6.09 14.31 -8.04
CA VAL A 35 6.69 13.14 -8.70
C VAL A 35 5.70 12.00 -8.54
N ASP A 36 5.00 11.67 -9.62
CA ASP A 36 4.09 10.53 -9.66
C ASP A 36 4.86 9.25 -9.96
N PHE A 37 4.50 8.15 -9.31
CA PHE A 37 5.12 6.83 -9.51
C PHE A 37 5.16 6.36 -10.98
N LEU A 38 4.25 6.86 -11.83
CA LEU A 38 4.24 6.56 -13.27
C LEU A 38 5.35 7.31 -14.05
N GLU A 39 5.76 8.51 -13.59
CA GLU A 39 6.95 9.19 -14.13
C GLU A 39 8.21 8.34 -13.89
N GLU A 40 8.30 7.66 -12.75
CA GLU A 40 9.44 6.78 -12.42
C GLU A 40 9.47 5.51 -13.29
N VAL A 41 8.30 4.89 -13.57
CA VAL A 41 8.21 3.74 -14.48
C VAL A 41 8.69 4.14 -15.88
N ALA A 42 8.19 5.27 -16.40
CA ALA A 42 8.62 5.76 -17.70
C ALA A 42 10.10 6.17 -17.72
N ALA A 43 10.63 6.78 -16.66
CA ALA A 43 12.06 7.10 -16.56
C ALA A 43 12.93 5.83 -16.50
N THR A 44 12.45 4.78 -15.83
CA THR A 44 13.12 3.47 -15.78
C THR A 44 13.19 2.84 -17.17
N TYR A 45 12.09 2.85 -17.94
CA TYR A 45 12.11 2.37 -19.33
C TYR A 45 12.92 3.28 -20.26
N ALA A 46 13.02 4.58 -20.00
CA ALA A 46 13.90 5.49 -20.74
C ALA A 46 15.38 5.12 -20.57
N ALA A 47 15.80 4.67 -19.37
CA ALA A 47 17.14 4.13 -19.15
C ALA A 47 17.41 2.83 -19.93
N CYS A 48 16.36 2.09 -20.29
CA CYS A 48 16.43 0.84 -21.06
C CYS A 48 16.28 1.04 -22.57
N LEU A 49 16.21 2.28 -23.08
CA LEU A 49 15.82 2.53 -24.47
C LEU A 49 16.76 1.89 -25.51
N SER A 50 18.06 1.84 -25.23
CA SER A 50 19.03 1.16 -26.10
C SER A 50 18.72 -0.34 -26.21
N VAL A 51 18.39 -0.98 -25.09
CA VAL A 51 18.03 -2.40 -25.01
C VAL A 51 16.71 -2.66 -25.73
N LEU A 52 15.69 -1.82 -25.51
CA LEU A 52 14.41 -1.94 -26.21
C LEU A 52 14.60 -1.90 -27.73
N ARG A 53 15.45 -0.99 -28.23
CA ARG A 53 15.78 -0.89 -29.66
C ARG A 53 16.56 -2.10 -30.17
N GLU A 54 17.56 -2.54 -29.43
CA GLU A 54 18.39 -3.71 -29.80
C GLU A 54 17.54 -4.98 -29.96
N TYR A 55 16.56 -5.18 -29.07
CA TYR A 55 15.68 -6.34 -29.07
C TYR A 55 14.38 -6.13 -29.87
N ASN A 56 14.24 -5.00 -30.58
CA ASN A 56 13.07 -4.65 -31.37
C ASN A 56 11.74 -4.73 -30.56
N ILE A 57 11.76 -4.17 -29.35
CA ILE A 57 10.64 -4.16 -28.41
C ILE A 57 9.92 -2.81 -28.51
N ASP A 58 8.63 -2.85 -28.89
CA ASP A 58 7.75 -1.69 -28.82
C ASP A 58 7.13 -1.55 -27.42
N LEU A 59 7.41 -0.43 -26.75
CA LEU A 59 6.77 -0.09 -25.48
C LEU A 59 5.52 0.76 -25.72
N VAL A 60 4.39 0.32 -25.17
CA VAL A 60 3.10 1.00 -25.28
C VAL A 60 2.50 1.21 -23.89
N PHE A 61 2.23 2.46 -23.55
CA PHE A 61 1.48 2.85 -22.37
C PHE A 61 0.01 3.01 -22.75
N VAL A 62 -0.90 2.35 -22.02
CA VAL A 62 -2.34 2.42 -22.28
C VAL A 62 -3.02 3.16 -21.14
N ASN A 63 -3.71 4.25 -21.47
CA ASN A 63 -4.51 5.01 -20.54
C ASN A 63 -6.00 4.68 -20.76
N THR A 64 -6.73 4.28 -19.73
CA THR A 64 -8.16 3.94 -19.82
C THR A 64 -9.09 4.97 -19.16
N SER A 65 -8.59 6.20 -19.07
CA SER A 65 -9.23 7.37 -18.47
C SER A 65 -9.95 8.24 -19.51
N SER A 66 -10.46 9.41 -19.11
CA SER A 66 -10.93 10.44 -20.05
C SER A 66 -9.78 11.05 -20.86
N ALA A 67 -10.12 11.70 -21.99
CA ALA A 67 -9.13 12.35 -22.85
C ALA A 67 -8.43 13.52 -22.12
N GLU A 68 -9.19 14.27 -21.32
CA GLU A 68 -8.67 15.38 -20.51
C GLU A 68 -7.66 14.90 -19.46
N GLN A 69 -7.93 13.77 -18.81
CA GLN A 69 -6.99 13.12 -17.89
C GLN A 69 -5.76 12.59 -18.61
N ALA A 70 -5.92 12.07 -19.82
CA ALA A 70 -4.79 11.61 -20.64
C ALA A 70 -3.89 12.77 -21.06
N GLU A 71 -4.46 13.93 -21.41
CA GLU A 71 -3.68 15.15 -21.67
C GLU A 71 -2.93 15.64 -20.43
N GLU A 72 -3.57 15.67 -19.26
CA GLU A 72 -2.89 16.06 -18.01
C GLU A 72 -1.74 15.11 -17.69
N TYR A 73 -1.94 13.80 -17.90
CA TYR A 73 -0.91 12.79 -17.74
C TYR A 73 0.25 12.98 -18.72
N LEU A 74 -0.04 13.30 -19.99
CA LEU A 74 0.97 13.60 -21.01
C LEU A 74 1.84 14.81 -20.64
N LYS A 75 1.25 15.88 -20.07
CA LYS A 75 2.01 17.05 -19.61
C LYS A 75 3.06 16.70 -18.57
N ARG A 76 2.84 15.65 -17.77
CA ARG A 76 3.83 15.17 -16.78
C ARG A 76 5.03 14.52 -17.46
N TYR A 77 4.81 13.85 -18.59
CA TYR A 77 5.86 13.18 -19.37
C TYR A 77 6.74 14.09 -20.21
N GLU A 78 6.37 15.36 -20.41
CA GLU A 78 7.24 16.36 -21.04
C GLU A 78 8.60 16.51 -20.31
N LYS A 79 8.71 16.04 -19.06
CA LYS A 79 9.96 16.01 -18.29
C LYS A 79 10.87 14.82 -18.61
N ILE A 80 10.36 13.80 -19.30
CA ILE A 80 11.08 12.57 -19.63
C ILE A 80 11.51 12.65 -21.09
N ASP A 81 12.79 12.93 -21.30
CA ASP A 81 13.38 13.07 -22.63
C ASP A 81 14.57 12.09 -22.79
N PRO A 82 14.50 11.11 -23.72
CA PRO A 82 13.37 10.79 -24.58
C PRO A 82 12.28 9.96 -23.87
N PHE A 83 11.02 10.18 -24.25
CA PHE A 83 9.93 9.29 -23.83
C PHE A 83 10.09 7.90 -24.48
N PRO A 84 10.04 6.78 -23.71
CA PRO A 84 10.52 5.48 -24.19
C PRO A 84 9.52 4.68 -25.03
N GLY A 85 8.34 5.21 -25.33
CA GLY A 85 7.29 4.43 -25.97
C GLY A 85 6.18 5.27 -26.60
N LYS A 86 5.04 4.64 -26.87
CA LYS A 86 3.83 5.28 -27.37
C LYS A 86 2.81 5.38 -26.23
N LEU A 87 2.05 6.47 -26.15
CA LEU A 87 0.87 6.54 -25.29
C LEU A 87 -0.38 6.36 -26.12
N VAL A 88 -1.30 5.55 -25.62
CA VAL A 88 -2.52 5.15 -26.29
C VAL A 88 -3.71 5.32 -25.36
N LEU A 89 -4.84 5.82 -25.88
CA LEU A 89 -6.08 6.02 -25.11
C LEU A 89 -7.09 4.89 -25.42
N ASP A 90 -7.46 4.13 -24.39
CA ASP A 90 -8.45 3.05 -24.42
C ASP A 90 -9.58 3.35 -23.42
N LYS A 91 -10.40 4.35 -23.76
CA LYS A 91 -11.50 4.80 -22.91
C LYS A 91 -12.54 3.71 -22.63
N GLU A 92 -12.74 2.80 -23.59
CA GLU A 92 -13.72 1.71 -23.51
C GLU A 92 -13.20 0.51 -22.69
N LYS A 93 -11.92 0.53 -22.30
CA LYS A 93 -11.26 -0.51 -21.49
C LYS A 93 -11.24 -1.87 -22.18
N GLU A 94 -11.07 -1.90 -23.49
CA GLU A 94 -10.97 -3.15 -24.24
C GLU A 94 -9.74 -3.94 -23.84
N SER A 95 -8.62 -3.27 -23.53
CA SER A 95 -7.43 -3.89 -22.96
C SER A 95 -7.73 -4.65 -21.65
N HIS A 96 -8.52 -4.06 -20.74
CA HIS A 96 -8.96 -4.76 -19.52
C HIS A 96 -9.82 -5.98 -19.84
N ARG A 97 -10.69 -5.93 -20.85
CA ARG A 97 -11.51 -7.10 -21.23
C ARG A 97 -10.66 -8.21 -21.81
N LEU A 98 -9.76 -7.87 -22.73
CA LEU A 98 -8.87 -8.82 -23.42
C LEU A 98 -7.92 -9.53 -22.47
N PHE A 99 -7.28 -8.79 -21.57
CA PHE A 99 -6.36 -9.35 -20.57
C PHE A 99 -7.06 -9.82 -19.29
N GLY A 100 -8.34 -9.50 -19.14
CA GLY A 100 -9.12 -9.67 -17.92
C GLY A 100 -8.58 -8.86 -16.75
N PHE A 101 -7.95 -7.71 -17.02
CA PHE A 101 -7.48 -6.88 -15.94
C PHE A 101 -8.65 -6.39 -15.08
N ARG A 102 -8.43 -6.40 -13.77
CA ARG A 102 -9.43 -5.96 -12.79
C ARG A 102 -9.22 -4.48 -12.51
N TYR A 103 -10.31 -3.75 -12.40
CA TYR A 103 -10.33 -2.34 -12.00
C TYR A 103 -11.39 -2.13 -10.91
N GLY A 104 -11.23 -1.08 -10.10
CA GLY A 104 -12.26 -0.68 -9.14
C GLY A 104 -11.71 0.08 -7.94
N ILE A 105 -12.48 1.05 -7.46
CA ILE A 105 -12.10 1.96 -6.37
C ILE A 105 -11.73 1.17 -5.10
N TYR A 106 -12.55 0.19 -4.72
CA TYR A 106 -12.31 -0.63 -3.52
C TYR A 106 -11.05 -1.50 -3.64
N ARG A 107 -10.75 -2.02 -4.84
CA ARG A 107 -9.54 -2.83 -5.04
C ARG A 107 -8.27 -1.99 -5.06
N SER A 108 -8.36 -0.70 -5.36
CA SER A 108 -7.21 0.20 -5.31
C SER A 108 -6.97 0.79 -3.91
N LEU A 109 -7.93 0.68 -3.00
CA LEU A 109 -7.85 1.20 -1.63
C LEU A 109 -7.62 0.09 -0.58
N ILE A 110 -8.33 -1.03 -0.68
CA ILE A 110 -8.36 -2.05 0.38
C ILE A 110 -7.06 -2.88 0.42
N PRO A 111 -6.56 -3.46 -0.70
CA PRO A 111 -5.30 -4.19 -0.74
C PRO A 111 -4.08 -3.40 -0.24
N PRO A 112 -3.79 -2.14 -0.64
CA PRO A 112 -2.65 -1.42 -0.06
C PRO A 112 -2.84 -1.10 1.43
N ILE A 113 -4.07 -1.00 1.93
CA ILE A 113 -4.31 -0.94 3.38
C ILE A 113 -3.95 -2.30 4.02
N ILE A 114 -4.49 -3.41 3.50
CA ILE A 114 -4.27 -4.76 4.05
C ILE A 114 -2.80 -5.19 3.94
N LEU A 115 -2.14 -4.94 2.82
CA LEU A 115 -0.72 -5.27 2.55
C LEU A 115 0.23 -4.26 3.21
N GLY A 116 -0.22 -3.02 3.34
CA GLY A 116 0.50 -1.98 4.07
C GLY A 116 0.46 -2.18 5.58
N VAL A 117 -0.55 -2.86 6.14
CA VAL A 117 -0.64 -3.13 7.58
C VAL A 117 0.54 -3.97 8.10
N PRO A 118 0.92 -5.12 7.48
CA PRO A 118 2.11 -5.86 7.85
C PRO A 118 3.42 -5.08 7.63
N LYS A 119 3.48 -4.22 6.61
CA LYS A 119 4.73 -3.55 6.18
C LYS A 119 4.99 -2.21 6.87
N TYR A 120 3.94 -1.46 7.17
CA TYR A 120 3.95 -0.07 7.65
C TYR A 120 3.07 0.16 8.89
N GLY A 121 2.41 -0.88 9.41
CA GLY A 121 1.45 -0.77 10.50
C GLY A 121 0.12 -0.15 10.07
N VAL A 122 -0.91 -0.31 10.90
CA VAL A 122 -2.27 0.20 10.64
C VAL A 122 -2.29 1.71 10.37
N PHE A 123 -1.44 2.49 11.05
CA PHE A 123 -1.37 3.94 10.88
C PHE A 123 -0.58 4.36 9.65
N GLY A 124 0.44 3.61 9.26
CA GLY A 124 1.15 3.82 7.99
C GLY A 124 0.25 3.54 6.80
N ALA A 125 -0.54 2.47 6.88
CA ALA A 125 -1.57 2.14 5.89
C ALA A 125 -2.68 3.20 5.81
N ILE A 126 -3.22 3.65 6.96
CA ILE A 126 -4.24 4.71 7.01
C ILE A 126 -3.68 6.05 6.53
N ARG A 127 -2.46 6.44 6.91
CA ARG A 127 -1.83 7.67 6.38
C ARG A 127 -1.53 7.57 4.90
N GLY A 128 -1.13 6.41 4.39
CA GLY A 128 -0.98 6.15 2.96
C GLY A 128 -2.30 6.34 2.22
N ALA A 129 -3.39 5.81 2.77
CA ALA A 129 -4.73 6.00 2.22
C ALA A 129 -5.19 7.47 2.27
N ILE A 130 -4.96 8.17 3.39
CA ILE A 130 -5.28 9.61 3.54
C ILE A 130 -4.43 10.47 2.59
N LEU A 131 -3.15 10.14 2.38
CA LEU A 131 -2.28 10.85 1.44
C LEU A 131 -2.74 10.61 0.00
N GLY A 132 -3.10 9.37 -0.34
CA GLY A 132 -3.75 9.05 -1.63
C GLY A 132 -5.08 9.78 -1.81
N TRP A 133 -5.84 9.99 -0.73
CA TRP A 133 -7.08 10.76 -0.74
C TRP A 133 -6.88 12.28 -0.73
N LYS A 134 -5.75 12.80 -0.24
CA LYS A 134 -5.40 14.23 -0.27
C LYS A 134 -4.72 14.67 -1.57
N ASN A 135 -3.97 13.77 -2.21
CA ASN A 135 -3.43 13.94 -3.56
C ASN A 135 -4.49 13.67 -4.65
N PHE A 136 -5.75 13.53 -4.22
CA PHE A 136 -6.92 13.35 -5.06
C PHE A 136 -7.18 14.61 -5.87
N ASN A 137 -7.22 14.47 -7.19
CA ASN A 137 -7.93 15.40 -8.05
C ASN A 137 -9.29 14.78 -8.37
N LEU A 138 -10.38 15.49 -8.07
CA LEU A 138 -11.78 15.06 -8.25
C LEU A 138 -12.13 14.71 -9.71
N ALA A 139 -11.24 15.04 -10.65
CA ALA A 139 -11.32 14.71 -12.05
C ALA A 139 -10.32 13.60 -12.43
N GLY A 140 -9.95 12.65 -11.55
CA GLY A 140 -8.88 11.67 -11.77
C GLY A 140 -9.30 10.21 -11.53
N SER A 141 -9.25 9.40 -12.57
CA SER A 141 -9.28 7.93 -12.63
C SER A 141 -8.11 7.24 -11.90
N SER A 142 -7.56 7.86 -10.85
CA SER A 142 -6.36 7.47 -10.08
C SER A 142 -6.47 6.14 -9.32
N TRP A 143 -7.49 5.33 -9.63
CA TRP A 143 -7.84 4.09 -8.95
C TRP A 143 -8.16 2.97 -9.96
N GLN A 144 -7.78 3.11 -11.23
CA GLN A 144 -7.83 2.01 -12.19
C GLN A 144 -6.58 1.15 -12.04
N GLN A 145 -6.75 -0.05 -11.49
CA GLN A 145 -5.73 -1.08 -11.54
C GLN A 145 -5.67 -1.66 -12.94
N GLY A 146 -4.48 -1.69 -13.52
CA GLY A 146 -4.22 -2.26 -14.83
C GLY A 146 -3.39 -3.52 -14.69
N GLY A 147 -2.43 -3.64 -15.60
CA GLY A 147 -1.51 -4.75 -15.64
C GLY A 147 -0.46 -4.54 -16.72
N THR A 148 0.53 -5.40 -16.69
CA THR A 148 1.55 -5.49 -17.74
C THR A 148 1.31 -6.75 -18.54
N ALA A 149 1.31 -6.63 -19.87
CA ALA A 149 1.25 -7.75 -20.79
C ALA A 149 2.45 -7.67 -21.75
N VAL A 150 3.12 -8.79 -21.99
CA VAL A 150 4.13 -8.94 -23.05
C VAL A 150 3.55 -9.80 -24.14
N LEU A 151 3.58 -9.28 -25.35
CA LEU A 151 2.94 -9.88 -26.52
C LEU A 151 3.97 -10.10 -27.60
N LYS A 152 3.90 -11.26 -28.25
CA LYS A 152 4.74 -11.61 -29.40
C LYS A 152 3.84 -11.96 -30.57
N ARG A 153 4.03 -11.25 -31.68
CA ARG A 153 3.45 -11.64 -32.96
C ARG A 153 4.29 -12.76 -33.56
N THR A 154 3.65 -13.85 -33.98
CA THR A 154 4.30 -14.96 -34.66
C THR A 154 4.38 -14.69 -36.16
N ASP A 155 5.21 -15.44 -36.88
CA ASP A 155 5.36 -15.33 -38.34
C ASP A 155 4.05 -15.65 -39.09
N GLU A 156 3.15 -16.40 -38.44
CA GLU A 156 1.80 -16.72 -38.94
C GLU A 156 0.77 -15.60 -38.66
N GLY A 157 1.21 -14.45 -38.13
CA GLY A 157 0.35 -13.33 -37.78
C GLY A 157 -0.44 -13.50 -36.48
N LYS A 158 -0.27 -14.61 -35.74
CA LYS A 158 -0.96 -14.84 -34.46
C LYS A 158 -0.29 -14.04 -33.34
N VAL A 159 -1.05 -13.66 -32.32
CA VAL A 159 -0.52 -12.97 -31.13
C VAL A 159 -0.47 -13.92 -29.94
N GLN A 160 0.73 -14.13 -29.42
CA GLN A 160 0.98 -14.91 -28.21
C GLN A 160 1.21 -13.99 -27.01
N VAL A 161 0.60 -14.32 -25.87
CA VAL A 161 0.90 -13.67 -24.58
C VAL A 161 2.07 -14.41 -23.93
N LEU A 162 3.20 -13.73 -23.76
CA LEU A 162 4.40 -14.29 -23.13
C LEU A 162 4.43 -14.03 -21.62
N TYR A 163 3.89 -12.91 -21.19
CA TYR A 163 3.84 -12.51 -19.78
C TYR A 163 2.57 -11.72 -19.51
N LEU A 164 2.00 -11.93 -18.33
CA LEU A 164 0.84 -11.19 -17.88
C LEU A 164 0.90 -11.02 -16.36
N LYS A 165 0.91 -9.77 -15.89
CA LYS A 165 0.81 -9.43 -14.46
C LYS A 165 -0.35 -8.47 -14.25
N GLN A 166 -1.31 -8.88 -13.43
CA GLN A 166 -2.31 -7.97 -12.86
C GLN A 166 -1.66 -7.13 -11.76
N GLU A 167 -1.94 -5.83 -11.75
CA GLU A 167 -1.60 -4.98 -10.60
C GLU A 167 -2.70 -5.11 -9.53
N GLU A 168 -2.33 -5.48 -8.30
CA GLU A 168 -3.30 -5.69 -7.21
C GLU A 168 -3.40 -4.47 -6.27
N HIS A 169 -2.50 -3.49 -6.37
CA HIS A 169 -2.53 -2.21 -5.64
C HIS A 169 -1.75 -1.12 -6.40
N PRO A 170 -1.96 0.18 -6.08
CA PRO A 170 -1.11 1.25 -6.61
C PRO A 170 0.37 0.94 -6.33
N ALA A 171 1.23 1.20 -7.31
CA ALA A 171 2.65 0.88 -7.31
C ALA A 171 3.03 -0.62 -7.29
N ASP A 172 2.09 -1.54 -7.56
CA ASP A 172 2.37 -2.96 -7.81
C ASP A 172 2.76 -3.23 -9.28
N PHE A 173 3.72 -2.48 -9.81
CA PHE A 173 4.13 -2.64 -11.20
C PHE A 173 4.86 -3.97 -11.43
N ALA A 174 4.84 -4.47 -12.66
CA ALA A 174 5.74 -5.57 -13.03
C ALA A 174 7.21 -5.11 -12.90
N PRO A 175 8.09 -5.90 -12.28
CA PRO A 175 9.52 -5.61 -12.30
C PRO A 175 9.99 -5.50 -13.75
N VAL A 176 10.69 -4.41 -14.09
CA VAL A 176 11.18 -4.19 -15.45
C VAL A 176 12.10 -5.34 -15.90
N SER A 177 12.84 -5.93 -14.97
CA SER A 177 13.64 -7.13 -15.20
C SER A 177 12.82 -8.31 -15.73
N ASP A 178 11.67 -8.60 -15.11
CA ASP A 178 10.80 -9.71 -15.48
C ASP A 178 10.18 -9.47 -16.86
N VAL A 179 9.80 -8.23 -17.14
CA VAL A 179 9.23 -7.82 -18.43
C VAL A 179 10.27 -7.96 -19.54
N LEU A 180 11.49 -7.46 -19.33
CA LEU A 180 12.57 -7.56 -20.32
C LEU A 180 13.00 -9.02 -20.53
N ALA A 181 13.09 -9.82 -19.45
CA ALA A 181 13.38 -11.25 -19.55
C ALA A 181 12.29 -11.99 -20.36
N ALA A 182 11.01 -11.65 -20.18
CA ALA A 182 9.92 -12.20 -20.99
C ALA A 182 10.00 -11.81 -22.47
N CYS A 183 10.63 -10.67 -22.79
CA CYS A 183 10.97 -10.28 -24.16
C CYS A 183 12.21 -10.99 -24.72
N GLY A 184 12.90 -11.82 -23.92
CA GLY A 184 14.13 -12.53 -24.31
C GLY A 184 15.42 -11.73 -24.10
N VAL A 185 15.38 -10.63 -23.33
CA VAL A 185 16.57 -9.85 -22.98
C VAL A 185 17.40 -10.61 -21.95
N GLU A 186 18.71 -10.69 -22.17
CA GLU A 186 19.64 -11.30 -21.22
C GLU A 186 19.79 -10.45 -19.96
N GLU A 187 19.84 -11.09 -18.79
CA GLU A 187 19.95 -10.40 -17.49
C GLU A 187 21.17 -9.46 -17.41
N SER A 188 22.28 -9.83 -18.04
CA SER A 188 23.52 -9.03 -18.11
C SER A 188 23.34 -7.69 -18.84
N LYS A 189 22.34 -7.58 -19.72
CA LYS A 189 22.04 -6.37 -20.49
C LYS A 189 20.97 -5.50 -19.84
N ILE A 190 20.34 -5.96 -18.76
CA ILE A 190 19.32 -5.19 -18.04
C ILE A 190 20.03 -4.11 -17.20
N PRO A 191 19.79 -2.82 -17.47
CA PRO A 191 20.39 -1.75 -16.71
C PRO A 191 19.99 -1.85 -15.24
N GLN A 192 20.96 -1.75 -14.33
CA GLN A 192 20.68 -1.60 -12.91
C GLN A 192 20.18 -0.17 -12.66
N VAL A 193 18.87 0.03 -12.72
CA VAL A 193 18.26 1.34 -12.48
C VAL A 193 18.07 1.53 -10.98
N SER A 194 18.80 2.47 -10.38
CA SER A 194 18.57 2.83 -8.97
C SER A 194 17.22 3.56 -8.87
N PRO A 195 16.42 3.34 -7.80
CA PRO A 195 15.28 4.18 -7.47
C PRO A 195 15.67 5.67 -7.52
N SER A 196 14.73 6.55 -7.91
CA SER A 196 14.97 7.99 -7.90
C SER A 196 15.47 8.45 -6.51
N LYS A 197 16.24 9.54 -6.42
CA LYS A 197 16.66 10.09 -5.10
C LYS A 197 15.46 10.38 -4.19
N GLU A 198 14.31 10.70 -4.76
CA GLU A 198 13.05 10.94 -4.07
C GLU A 198 12.42 9.64 -3.54
N LEU A 199 12.45 8.57 -4.32
CA LEU A 199 12.05 7.23 -3.88
C LEU A 199 13.04 6.68 -2.84
N GLU A 200 14.35 6.90 -3.00
CA GLU A 200 15.34 6.56 -1.96
C GLU A 200 15.09 7.35 -0.68
N LYS A 201 14.77 8.64 -0.74
CA LYS A 201 14.37 9.43 0.43
C LYS A 201 13.08 8.89 1.05
N PHE A 202 12.10 8.49 0.23
CA PHE A 202 10.84 7.93 0.70
C PHE A 202 11.04 6.56 1.36
N LEU A 203 11.82 5.67 0.75
CA LEU A 203 12.20 4.37 1.28
C LEU A 203 13.05 4.52 2.54
N ALA A 204 14.06 5.40 2.55
CA ALA A 204 14.86 5.71 3.74
C ALA A 204 14.02 6.33 4.87
N LYS A 205 13.00 7.12 4.54
CA LYS A 205 12.02 7.64 5.51
C LYS A 205 11.10 6.54 6.03
N ALA A 206 10.65 5.62 5.16
CA ALA A 206 9.84 4.46 5.54
C ALA A 206 10.64 3.46 6.41
N ASP A 207 11.92 3.27 6.11
CA ASP A 207 12.85 2.46 6.90
C ASP A 207 13.19 3.13 8.24
N LYS A 208 13.28 4.46 8.30
CA LYS A 208 13.36 5.21 9.57
C LYS A 208 12.07 5.14 10.42
N VAL A 209 10.92 4.83 9.81
CA VAL A 209 9.63 4.69 10.50
C VAL A 209 9.43 3.26 11.02
N LYS A 210 10.15 2.26 10.50
CA LYS A 210 10.15 0.91 11.09
C LYS A 210 10.80 0.94 12.48
N GLY A 211 9.95 0.84 13.51
CA GLY A 211 10.38 0.70 14.90
C GLY A 211 10.47 2.01 15.70
N LYS A 212 10.05 3.15 15.14
CA LYS A 212 9.98 4.41 15.90
C LYS A 212 8.54 4.70 16.31
N SER A 213 8.32 4.82 17.62
CA SER A 213 7.03 5.27 18.15
C SER A 213 6.67 6.67 17.65
N THR A 214 5.38 6.93 17.45
CA THR A 214 4.87 8.29 17.16
C THR A 214 4.73 9.16 18.41
N ILE A 215 4.93 8.59 19.60
CA ILE A 215 4.93 9.28 20.89
C ILE A 215 6.35 9.73 21.20
N GLU A 216 6.59 11.05 21.17
CA GLU A 216 7.92 11.64 21.34
C GLU A 216 8.47 11.47 22.77
N ASP A 217 7.60 11.58 23.78
CA ASP A 217 7.93 11.35 25.19
C ASP A 217 7.03 10.25 25.81
N PRO A 218 7.47 8.98 25.76
CA PRO A 218 6.75 7.84 26.31
C PRO A 218 6.50 7.92 27.81
N ALA A 219 7.44 8.50 28.57
CA ALA A 219 7.32 8.58 30.03
C ALA A 219 6.28 9.63 30.41
N ALA A 220 6.34 10.82 29.81
CA ALA A 220 5.32 11.84 30.02
C ALA A 220 3.93 11.37 29.56
N PHE A 221 3.85 10.63 28.44
CA PHE A 221 2.59 10.05 27.98
C PHE A 221 1.99 9.08 29.01
N VAL A 222 2.78 8.13 29.51
CA VAL A 222 2.34 7.18 30.54
C VAL A 222 1.86 7.92 31.79
N THR A 223 2.67 8.87 32.29
CA THR A 223 2.31 9.67 33.46
C THR A 223 1.02 10.45 33.24
N ALA A 224 0.87 11.13 32.11
CA ALA A 224 -0.32 11.93 31.81
C ALA A 224 -1.58 11.08 31.64
N LYS A 225 -1.48 9.91 31.00
CA LYS A 225 -2.64 9.03 30.81
C LYS A 225 -3.06 8.31 32.08
N MET A 226 -2.14 8.07 33.00
CA MET A 226 -2.46 7.52 34.32
C MET A 226 -2.97 8.56 35.32
N GLN A 227 -3.02 9.85 34.95
CA GLN A 227 -3.65 10.90 35.73
C GLN A 227 -5.16 10.92 35.45
N GLY A 228 -5.96 10.66 36.49
CA GLY A 228 -7.41 10.71 36.37
C GLY A 228 -8.11 9.86 37.42
N SER A 229 -9.44 9.93 37.43
CA SER A 229 -10.29 9.16 38.34
C SER A 229 -10.78 7.84 37.74
N LYS A 230 -10.43 7.53 36.49
CA LYS A 230 -10.84 6.29 35.81
C LYS A 230 -9.69 5.28 35.74
N PRO A 231 -9.97 3.97 35.78
CA PRO A 231 -9.02 2.95 35.37
C PRO A 231 -8.54 3.15 33.94
N VAL A 232 -7.30 2.79 33.65
CA VAL A 232 -6.65 2.98 32.35
C VAL A 232 -6.14 1.63 31.85
N LEU A 233 -6.63 1.21 30.69
CA LEU A 233 -6.28 -0.04 30.05
C LEU A 233 -5.35 0.22 28.85
N PHE A 234 -4.10 -0.21 28.98
CA PHE A 234 -3.18 -0.28 27.85
C PHE A 234 -3.28 -1.65 27.18
N ALA A 235 -3.55 -1.64 25.87
CA ALA A 235 -3.93 -2.82 25.11
C ALA A 235 -3.30 -2.84 23.71
N LYS A 236 -3.56 -3.92 22.97
CA LYS A 236 -3.36 -3.98 21.53
C LYS A 236 -4.65 -4.43 20.85
N SER A 237 -5.07 -3.75 19.79
CA SER A 237 -6.39 -3.94 19.17
C SER A 237 -6.60 -5.37 18.63
N TYR A 238 -5.52 -5.99 18.15
CA TYR A 238 -5.52 -7.35 17.61
C TYR A 238 -5.45 -8.45 18.69
N CYS A 239 -5.08 -8.13 19.93
CA CYS A 239 -4.80 -9.12 20.96
C CYS A 239 -6.07 -9.74 21.56
N LYS A 240 -6.21 -11.07 21.45
CA LYS A 240 -7.36 -11.81 22.00
C LYS A 240 -7.52 -11.66 23.53
N TYR A 241 -6.42 -11.55 24.28
CA TYR A 241 -6.46 -11.35 25.73
C TYR A 241 -6.91 -9.94 26.11
N CYS A 242 -6.52 -8.93 25.31
CA CYS A 242 -7.02 -7.56 25.50
C CYS A 242 -8.55 -7.50 25.30
N LYS A 243 -9.07 -8.20 24.28
CA LYS A 243 -10.53 -8.30 24.04
C LYS A 243 -11.25 -8.97 25.22
N ALA A 244 -10.66 -10.00 25.82
CA ALA A 244 -11.22 -10.66 27.00
C ALA A 244 -11.27 -9.74 28.23
N THR A 245 -10.21 -8.96 28.48
CA THR A 245 -10.19 -7.96 29.56
C THR A 245 -11.19 -6.83 29.34
N LYS A 246 -11.31 -6.30 28.11
CA LYS A 246 -12.34 -5.30 27.76
C LYS A 246 -13.74 -5.83 28.08
N LYS A 247 -14.07 -7.04 27.60
CA LYS A 247 -15.35 -7.70 27.87
C LYS A 247 -15.63 -7.89 29.37
N LEU A 248 -14.62 -8.22 30.17
CA LEU A 248 -14.77 -8.34 31.62
C LEU A 248 -15.15 -6.98 32.25
N LEU A 249 -14.41 -5.91 31.93
CA LEU A 249 -14.67 -4.58 32.48
C LEU A 249 -16.04 -4.04 32.02
N ASP A 250 -16.35 -4.17 30.73
CA ASP A 250 -17.64 -3.77 30.16
C ASP A 250 -18.80 -4.53 30.83
N GLY A 251 -18.63 -5.85 31.03
CA GLY A 251 -19.62 -6.70 31.68
C GLY A 251 -19.85 -6.38 33.17
N LEU A 252 -18.89 -5.73 33.82
CA LEU A 252 -19.01 -5.25 35.20
C LEU A 252 -19.55 -3.81 35.28
N GLY A 253 -19.74 -3.14 34.15
CA GLY A 253 -20.17 -1.74 34.07
C GLY A 253 -19.09 -0.75 34.52
N ILE A 254 -17.81 -1.13 34.42
CA ILE A 254 -16.68 -0.30 34.84
C ILE A 254 -16.29 0.59 33.66
N GLU A 255 -16.34 1.90 33.83
CA GLU A 255 -15.81 2.83 32.85
C GLU A 255 -14.28 2.89 32.94
N TYR A 256 -13.58 2.84 31.82
CA TYR A 256 -12.12 2.93 31.76
C TYR A 256 -11.66 3.67 30.51
N ASP A 257 -10.48 4.28 30.60
CA ASP A 257 -9.80 4.87 29.46
C ASP A 257 -9.01 3.77 28.73
N LEU A 258 -9.20 3.69 27.41
CA LEU A 258 -8.56 2.69 26.57
C LEU A 258 -7.45 3.31 25.72
N HIS A 259 -6.26 2.73 25.79
CA HIS A 259 -5.12 3.07 24.93
C HIS A 259 -4.61 1.82 24.23
N ASP A 260 -5.13 1.58 23.02
CA ASP A 260 -4.58 0.56 22.12
C ASP A 260 -3.25 1.07 21.54
N LEU A 261 -2.13 0.52 22.00
CA LEU A 261 -0.77 1.01 21.70
C LEU A 261 -0.42 0.88 20.21
N ASP A 262 -0.84 -0.21 19.57
CA ASP A 262 -0.73 -0.40 18.12
C ASP A 262 -1.55 0.66 17.36
N LEU A 263 -2.65 1.14 17.96
CA LEU A 263 -3.44 2.23 17.44
C LEU A 263 -2.87 3.64 17.70
N LEU A 264 -1.82 3.72 18.50
CA LEU A 264 -1.07 4.96 18.77
C LEU A 264 0.28 4.98 18.04
N GLY A 265 0.46 4.08 17.07
CA GLY A 265 1.70 3.98 16.31
C GLY A 265 2.90 3.52 17.14
N GLU A 266 2.68 2.85 18.27
CA GLU A 266 3.75 2.14 18.98
C GLU A 266 4.15 0.88 18.19
N PRO A 267 5.45 0.61 18.02
CA PRO A 267 5.91 -0.65 17.46
C PRO A 267 5.67 -1.81 18.45
N GLU A 268 5.85 -3.05 17.97
CA GLU A 268 5.78 -4.22 18.84
C GLU A 268 6.88 -4.15 19.91
N ASN A 269 6.49 -4.11 21.19
CA ASN A 269 7.37 -3.85 22.33
C ASN A 269 8.01 -2.45 22.30
N GLY A 270 7.23 -1.46 21.86
CA GLY A 270 7.61 -0.07 21.77
C GLY A 270 7.88 0.61 23.11
N PRO A 271 8.41 1.84 23.06
CA PRO A 271 8.92 2.54 24.23
C PRO A 271 7.84 2.86 25.28
N VAL A 272 6.57 3.11 24.92
CA VAL A 272 5.50 3.24 25.93
C VAL A 272 5.29 1.92 26.65
N GLN A 273 5.27 0.80 25.93
CA GLN A 273 5.15 -0.53 26.56
C GLN A 273 6.34 -0.81 27.50
N LYS A 274 7.55 -0.30 27.18
CA LYS A 274 8.71 -0.36 28.07
C LYS A 274 8.53 0.51 29.30
N GLU A 275 8.03 1.73 29.19
CA GLU A 275 7.73 2.58 30.36
C GLU A 275 6.68 1.95 31.28
N LEU A 276 5.61 1.40 30.72
CA LEU A 276 4.60 0.65 31.47
C LEU A 276 5.22 -0.55 32.22
N SER A 277 6.13 -1.27 31.58
CA SER A 277 6.80 -2.42 32.19
C SER A 277 7.66 -2.08 33.39
N LYS A 278 8.18 -0.84 33.49
CA LYS A 278 8.91 -0.37 34.68
C LYS A 278 8.01 -0.27 35.91
N ILE A 279 6.70 -0.10 35.70
CA ILE A 279 5.70 0.03 36.78
C ILE A 279 5.08 -1.34 37.08
N SER A 280 4.70 -2.09 36.04
CA SER A 280 3.98 -3.36 36.18
C SER A 280 4.87 -4.59 36.34
N ASN A 281 6.17 -4.47 36.06
CA ASN A 281 7.14 -5.57 35.95
C ASN A 281 6.77 -6.63 34.91
N ILE A 282 5.89 -6.32 33.97
CA ILE A 282 5.51 -7.22 32.87
C ILE A 282 5.58 -6.49 31.53
N THR A 283 5.90 -7.23 30.47
CA THR A 283 5.91 -6.71 29.11
C THR A 283 4.65 -7.06 28.33
N SER A 284 3.83 -8.00 28.78
CA SER A 284 2.61 -8.40 28.08
C SER A 284 1.53 -7.31 28.12
N THR A 285 0.71 -7.25 27.07
CA THR A 285 -0.60 -6.57 27.07
C THR A 285 -1.70 -7.62 27.19
N PRO A 286 -2.83 -7.34 27.87
CA PRO A 286 -3.24 -6.04 28.42
C PRO A 286 -2.57 -5.72 29.77
N GLN A 287 -2.46 -4.43 30.09
CA GLN A 287 -2.08 -3.93 31.41
C GLN A 287 -3.11 -2.91 31.90
N LEU A 288 -3.77 -3.21 33.02
CA LEU A 288 -4.74 -2.33 33.66
C LEU A 288 -4.07 -1.57 34.81
N PHE A 289 -4.30 -0.26 34.87
CA PHE A 289 -3.81 0.61 35.92
C PHE A 289 -4.94 1.42 36.55
N PHE A 290 -4.80 1.76 37.82
CA PHE A 290 -5.71 2.66 38.53
C PHE A 290 -4.95 3.42 39.62
N GLY A 291 -5.17 4.74 39.72
CA GLY A 291 -4.43 5.59 40.65
C GLY A 291 -2.91 5.52 40.48
N GLY A 292 -2.43 5.37 39.24
CA GLY A 292 -1.01 5.22 38.92
C GLY A 292 -0.38 3.87 39.31
N LYS A 293 -1.17 2.90 39.79
CA LYS A 293 -0.69 1.57 40.20
C LYS A 293 -1.13 0.50 39.23
N PHE A 294 -0.28 -0.50 39.01
CA PHE A 294 -0.62 -1.68 38.23
C PHE A 294 -1.63 -2.55 38.99
N VAL A 295 -2.76 -2.82 38.36
CA VAL A 295 -3.86 -3.64 38.92
C VAL A 295 -3.74 -5.09 38.46
N GLY A 296 -3.46 -5.30 37.17
CA GLY A 296 -3.37 -6.65 36.64
C GLY A 296 -3.28 -6.76 35.13
N ASP A 297 -2.92 -7.95 34.68
CA ASP A 297 -3.00 -8.39 33.30
C ASP A 297 -4.26 -9.24 33.09
N ASN A 298 -4.47 -9.77 31.88
CA ASN A 298 -5.62 -10.64 31.65
C ASN A 298 -5.61 -11.88 32.57
N GLY A 299 -4.45 -12.48 32.82
CA GLY A 299 -4.35 -13.69 33.64
C GLY A 299 -4.76 -13.47 35.09
N SER A 300 -4.34 -12.35 35.69
CA SER A 300 -4.70 -12.01 37.07
C SER A 300 -6.14 -11.55 37.19
N LEU A 301 -6.62 -10.70 36.27
CA LEU A 301 -7.98 -10.16 36.31
C LEU A 301 -9.05 -11.24 36.15
N GLN A 302 -8.84 -12.21 35.26
CA GLN A 302 -9.80 -13.30 35.06
C GLN A 302 -9.90 -14.27 36.25
N LYS A 303 -8.91 -14.26 37.16
CA LYS A 303 -8.93 -15.05 38.41
C LYS A 303 -9.63 -14.34 39.56
N MET A 304 -9.83 -13.02 39.46
CA MET A 304 -10.52 -12.24 40.50
C MET A 304 -12.02 -12.43 40.39
N LYS A 305 -12.72 -12.47 41.53
CA LYS A 305 -14.18 -12.41 41.55
C LYS A 305 -14.64 -11.00 41.13
N PRO A 306 -15.82 -10.86 40.50
CA PRO A 306 -16.42 -9.58 40.13
C PRO A 306 -16.32 -8.49 41.20
N ASP A 307 -16.68 -8.81 42.44
CA ASP A 307 -16.68 -7.85 43.55
C ASP A 307 -15.27 -7.39 43.94
N GLN A 308 -14.27 -8.24 43.75
CA GLN A 308 -12.86 -7.90 44.01
C GLN A 308 -12.34 -6.92 42.95
N VAL A 309 -12.72 -7.11 41.68
CA VAL A 309 -12.35 -6.19 40.60
C VAL A 309 -12.96 -4.81 40.86
N LYS A 310 -14.23 -4.75 41.22
CA LYS A 310 -14.94 -3.51 41.56
C LYS A 310 -14.32 -2.79 42.76
N ALA A 311 -14.04 -3.52 43.85
CA ALA A 311 -13.42 -2.97 45.04
C ALA A 311 -12.04 -2.35 44.77
N VAL A 312 -11.21 -2.99 43.93
CA VAL A 312 -9.87 -2.47 43.59
C VAL A 312 -9.93 -1.23 42.69
N LEU A 313 -10.97 -1.12 41.85
CA LEU A 313 -11.17 -0.02 40.90
C LEU A 313 -12.07 1.11 41.45
N GLY A 314 -12.46 1.03 42.72
CA GLY A 314 -13.27 2.05 43.39
C GLY A 314 -14.66 2.23 42.78
N SER A 315 -15.23 1.15 42.23
CA SER A 315 -16.51 1.12 41.50
C SER A 315 -17.59 0.30 42.21
#